data_AF-A0AA37NVN8-F1
#
_entry.id   AF-A0AA37NVN8-F1
#
_cell.length_a   1.000
_cell.length_b   1.000
_cell.length_c   1.000
_cell.angle_alpha   90.00
_cell.angle_beta   90.00
_cell.angle_gamma   90.00
#
_symmetry.space_group_name_H-M   'P 1'
#
loop_
_entity.id
_entity.type
_entity.pdbx_description
1 polymer ?
#
loop_
_entity_poly.entity_id
_entity_poly.type
_entity_poly.pdbx_seq_one_letter_code
_entity_poly.pdbx_strand_id
1 'polypeptide(L)'
;MSSPLPLPHVSSTELFIAEVREDLINDIASISTPSSKSDLLTSIRSLAFQFLKDAAHRPPHEHEHSRQGLEVLWHMFTDLAKALDQDDGFQDKLISLLLWTREYDRLYKRIHGIEGVENGWESYGLGDVLKASWEQVVATGTPEEQRNLASFSSKALSVGICRDSVGQTALWLLREALETSDEERSFSLLPAAIVWIENAYHSLLAFSAIEKSYKDDPQAVAGLSSPGALAQAAGVDDHGFTMKR
;
A
#
# COMPACT_ATOMS: atom_id res chain seq x y z
N MET A 1 -18.62 43.61 21.10
CA MET A 1 -17.19 43.23 21.15
C MET A 1 -17.13 41.78 20.75
N SER A 2 -16.75 41.49 19.50
CA SER A 2 -16.64 40.12 19.00
C SER A 2 -15.31 39.54 19.45
N SER A 3 -15.33 38.49 20.25
CA SER A 3 -14.13 37.73 20.60
C SER A 3 -13.54 37.12 19.32
N PRO A 4 -12.22 37.23 19.07
CA PRO A 4 -11.61 36.56 17.94
C PRO A 4 -11.67 35.04 18.17
N LEU A 5 -12.07 34.30 17.13
CA LEU A 5 -12.00 32.84 17.12
C LEU A 5 -10.55 32.40 17.41
N PRO A 6 -10.34 31.34 18.21
CA PRO A 6 -9.01 30.80 18.42
C PRO A 6 -8.49 30.23 17.09
N LEU A 7 -7.32 30.70 16.67
CA LEU A 7 -6.58 30.15 15.54
C LEU A 7 -6.31 28.65 15.80
N PRO A 8 -6.42 27.78 14.78
CA PRO A 8 -6.11 26.36 14.94
C PRO A 8 -4.62 26.23 15.32
N HIS A 9 -4.38 25.70 16.52
CA HIS A 9 -3.04 25.45 17.02
C HIS A 9 -2.53 24.16 16.36
N VAL A 10 -1.90 24.28 15.20
CA VAL A 10 -1.24 23.13 14.55
C VAL A 10 -0.16 22.63 15.51
N SER A 11 -0.19 21.33 15.82
CA SER A 11 0.76 20.75 16.75
C SER A 11 2.16 20.72 16.13
N SER A 12 3.22 20.88 16.94
CA SER A 12 4.61 20.79 16.46
C SER A 12 4.92 19.47 15.73
N THR A 13 4.17 18.42 16.04
CA THR A 13 4.27 17.09 15.42
C THR A 13 3.69 17.07 14.01
N GLU A 14 2.56 17.74 13.78
CA GLU A 14 1.96 17.84 12.44
C GLU A 14 2.84 18.65 11.49
N LEU A 15 3.47 19.71 11.98
CA LEU A 15 4.45 20.48 11.20
C LEU A 15 5.68 19.63 10.84
N PHE A 16 6.23 18.88 11.81
CA PHE A 16 7.33 17.96 11.57
C PHE A 16 6.97 16.87 10.54
N ILE A 17 5.77 16.31 10.65
CA ILE A 17 5.27 15.29 9.71
C ILE A 17 5.14 15.87 8.29
N ALA A 18 4.62 17.09 8.15
CA ALA A 18 4.50 17.75 6.86
C ALA A 18 5.88 18.06 6.24
N GLU A 19 6.82 18.55 7.05
CA GLU A 19 8.21 18.85 6.65
C GLU A 19 8.93 17.57 6.19
N VAL A 20 8.86 16.49 6.97
CA VAL A 20 9.46 15.18 6.60
C VAL A 20 8.89 14.67 5.27
N ARG A 21 7.59 14.87 5.02
CA ARG A 21 6.96 14.45 3.77
C ARG A 21 7.41 15.30 2.59
N GLU A 22 7.55 16.61 2.77
CA GLU A 22 8.01 17.53 1.72
C GLU A 22 9.48 17.26 1.35
N ASP A 23 10.35 17.13 2.35
CA ASP A 23 11.77 16.79 2.16
C ASP A 23 11.92 15.47 1.42
N LEU A 24 11.13 14.46 1.80
CA LEU A 24 11.15 13.17 1.12
C LEU A 24 10.72 13.27 -0.35
N ILE A 25 9.68 14.04 -0.68
CA ILE A 25 9.25 14.22 -2.06
C ILE A 25 10.39 14.83 -2.89
N ASN A 26 11.11 15.80 -2.31
CA ASN A 26 12.28 16.41 -2.95
C ASN A 26 13.44 15.42 -3.13
N ASP A 27 13.70 14.58 -2.13
CA ASP A 27 14.74 13.55 -2.20
C ASP A 27 14.40 12.47 -3.23
N ILE A 28 13.13 12.05 -3.31
CA ILE A 28 12.65 11.11 -4.33
C ILE A 28 12.76 11.74 -5.72
N ALA A 29 12.39 13.00 -5.90
CA ALA A 29 12.51 13.67 -7.19
C ALA A 29 13.96 13.80 -7.68
N SER A 30 14.94 13.79 -6.76
CA SER A 30 16.37 13.88 -7.07
C SER A 30 17.11 12.53 -7.04
N ILE A 31 16.39 11.42 -6.85
CA ILE A 31 16.96 10.09 -6.71
C ILE A 31 17.56 9.60 -8.02
N SER A 32 18.89 9.62 -8.12
CA SER A 32 19.59 9.25 -9.37
C SER A 32 20.76 8.30 -9.15
N THR A 33 21.28 8.22 -7.92
CA THR A 33 22.48 7.43 -7.62
C THR A 33 22.17 6.28 -6.66
N PRO A 34 22.97 5.19 -6.68
CA PRO A 34 22.86 4.15 -5.67
C PRO A 34 23.08 4.66 -4.22
N SER A 35 23.90 5.71 -4.05
CA SER A 35 24.12 6.32 -2.73
C SER A 35 22.85 7.00 -2.22
N SER A 36 22.25 7.88 -3.02
CA SER A 36 21.01 8.57 -2.65
C SER A 36 19.87 7.59 -2.35
N LYS A 37 19.78 6.48 -3.11
CA LYS A 37 18.84 5.39 -2.82
C LYS A 37 19.10 4.71 -1.47
N SER A 38 20.36 4.50 -1.11
CA SER A 38 20.75 3.90 0.18
C SER A 38 20.49 4.85 1.35
N ASP A 39 20.71 6.14 1.15
CA ASP A 39 20.47 7.17 2.16
C ASP A 39 18.96 7.24 2.47
N LEU A 40 18.11 7.23 1.45
CA LEU A 40 16.66 7.15 1.59
C LEU A 40 16.19 5.91 2.35
N LEU A 41 16.70 4.72 2.03
CA LEU A 41 16.39 3.50 2.79
C LEU A 41 16.80 3.61 4.27
N THR A 42 17.91 4.31 4.55
CA THR A 42 18.39 4.54 5.92
C THR A 42 17.48 5.51 6.67
N SER A 43 17.01 6.56 6.00
CA SER A 43 16.02 7.51 6.56
C SER A 43 14.69 6.81 6.85
N ILE A 44 14.15 6.06 5.90
CA ILE A 44 12.91 5.27 6.09
C ILE A 44 13.07 4.31 7.27
N ARG A 45 14.21 3.62 7.36
CA ARG A 45 14.47 2.70 8.48
C ARG A 45 14.49 3.42 9.82
N SER A 46 15.15 4.57 9.90
CA SER A 46 15.25 5.35 11.14
C SER A 46 13.89 5.87 11.60
N LEU A 47 13.07 6.36 10.67
CA LEU A 47 11.69 6.78 10.94
C LEU A 47 10.81 5.58 11.33
N ALA A 48 10.96 4.43 10.67
CA ALA A 48 10.25 3.21 11.03
C ALA A 48 10.52 2.79 12.48
N PHE A 49 11.79 2.83 12.91
CA PHE A 49 12.14 2.58 14.32
C PHE A 49 11.39 3.50 15.28
N GLN A 50 11.34 4.80 14.97
CA GLN A 50 10.69 5.80 15.82
C GLN A 50 9.18 5.59 15.88
N PHE A 51 8.53 5.47 14.72
CA PHE A 51 7.07 5.40 14.64
C PHE A 51 6.50 4.08 15.14
N LEU A 52 7.16 2.94 14.86
CA LEU A 52 6.73 1.64 15.39
C LEU A 52 6.90 1.57 16.90
N LYS A 53 8.00 2.14 17.42
CA LYS A 53 8.21 2.23 18.86
C LYS A 53 7.10 3.08 19.50
N ASP A 54 6.80 4.24 18.94
CA ASP A 54 5.74 5.11 19.46
C ASP A 54 4.38 4.41 19.44
N ALA A 55 4.01 3.81 18.31
CA ALA A 55 2.76 3.07 18.13
C ALA A 55 2.62 1.88 19.09
N ALA A 56 3.71 1.21 19.45
CA ALA A 56 3.68 0.07 20.36
C ALA A 56 3.38 0.47 21.81
N HIS A 57 3.81 1.65 22.28
CA HIS A 57 3.61 2.04 23.70
C HIS A 57 2.32 2.82 23.96
N ARG A 58 1.72 3.42 22.94
CA ARG A 58 0.58 4.32 23.17
C ARG A 58 -0.73 3.55 23.34
N PRO A 59 -1.55 3.91 24.33
CA PRO A 59 -2.88 3.34 24.49
C PRO A 59 -3.84 3.81 23.39
N PRO A 60 -4.96 3.09 23.14
CA PRO A 60 -5.85 3.30 21.97
C PRO A 60 -6.39 4.71 21.76
N HIS A 61 -6.48 5.52 22.81
CA HIS A 61 -7.01 6.89 22.76
C HIS A 61 -5.97 7.95 22.35
N GLU A 62 -4.68 7.60 22.30
CA GLU A 62 -3.58 8.46 21.82
C GLU A 62 -3.04 8.00 20.45
N HIS A 63 -3.73 7.05 19.82
CA HIS A 63 -3.30 6.42 18.55
C HIS A 63 -3.28 7.38 17.37
N GLU A 64 -3.96 8.52 17.43
CA GLU A 64 -4.08 9.42 16.28
C GLU A 64 -2.73 9.98 15.83
N HIS A 65 -1.86 10.39 16.76
CA HIS A 65 -0.52 10.89 16.41
C HIS A 65 0.43 9.78 15.93
N SER A 66 0.42 8.61 16.58
CA SER A 66 1.23 7.48 16.12
C SER A 66 0.75 6.98 14.75
N ARG A 67 -0.56 7.06 14.48
CA ARG A 67 -1.16 6.72 13.19
C ARG A 67 -0.71 7.69 12.09
N GLN A 68 -0.65 9.00 12.35
CA GLN A 68 -0.12 9.97 11.39
C GLN A 68 1.35 9.68 11.04
N GLY A 69 2.20 9.36 12.03
CA GLY A 69 3.59 8.98 11.77
C GLY A 69 3.74 7.70 10.94
N LEU A 70 2.92 6.69 11.23
CA LEU A 70 2.88 5.45 10.44
C LEU A 70 2.35 5.67 9.03
N GLU A 71 1.35 6.55 8.86
CA GLU A 71 0.82 6.93 7.55
C GLU A 71 1.91 7.60 6.69
N VAL A 72 2.69 8.52 7.27
CA VAL A 72 3.87 9.11 6.59
C VAL A 72 4.82 8.01 6.17
N LEU A 73 5.16 7.09 7.09
CA LEU A 73 6.07 5.98 6.81
C LEU A 73 5.60 5.17 5.60
N TRP A 74 4.33 4.78 5.56
CA TRP A 74 3.76 4.01 4.45
C TRP A 74 3.76 4.80 3.14
N HIS A 75 3.47 6.10 3.19
CA HIS A 75 3.65 6.96 2.03
C HIS A 75 5.10 6.96 1.53
N MET A 76 6.10 6.96 2.43
CA MET A 76 7.50 6.87 2.02
C MET A 76 7.79 5.60 1.22
N PHE A 77 7.27 4.45 1.68
CA PHE A 77 7.40 3.20 0.95
C PHE A 77 6.71 3.28 -0.42
N THR A 78 5.46 3.74 -0.48
CA THR A 78 4.71 3.77 -1.74
C THR A 78 5.23 4.80 -2.73
N ASP A 79 5.68 5.96 -2.26
CA ASP A 79 6.19 7.03 -3.12
C ASP A 79 7.56 6.68 -3.67
N LEU A 80 8.43 6.10 -2.84
CA LEU A 80 9.71 5.57 -3.32
C LEU A 80 9.51 4.40 -4.29
N ALA A 81 8.55 3.51 -4.01
CA ALA A 81 8.24 2.39 -4.90
C ALA A 81 7.80 2.83 -6.30
N LYS A 82 7.06 3.94 -6.43
CA LYS A 82 6.66 4.51 -7.73
C LYS A 82 7.85 5.08 -8.52
N ALA A 83 8.83 5.63 -7.83
CA ALA A 83 10.01 6.26 -8.43
C ALA A 83 11.13 5.27 -8.80
N LEU A 84 11.14 4.09 -8.19
CA LEU A 84 12.09 3.03 -8.52
C LEU A 84 11.58 2.20 -9.69
N ASP A 85 12.39 2.06 -10.74
CA ASP A 85 12.08 1.16 -11.85
C ASP A 85 11.76 -0.26 -11.36
N GLN A 86 10.80 -0.92 -12.02
CA GLN A 86 10.32 -2.25 -11.64
C GLN A 86 11.42 -3.32 -11.51
N ASP A 87 12.49 -3.20 -12.31
CA ASP A 87 13.62 -4.13 -12.39
C ASP A 87 14.82 -3.65 -11.56
N ASP A 88 14.70 -2.50 -10.89
CA ASP A 88 15.71 -2.01 -9.96
C ASP A 88 15.78 -2.91 -8.72
N GLY A 89 16.96 -3.46 -8.42
CA GLY A 89 17.20 -4.26 -7.22
C GLY A 89 16.95 -3.50 -5.90
N PHE A 90 16.81 -2.17 -5.92
CA PHE A 90 16.35 -1.40 -4.77
C PHE A 90 14.89 -1.65 -4.40
N GLN A 91 14.04 -2.12 -5.33
CA GLN A 91 12.68 -2.59 -5.02
C GLN A 91 12.73 -3.73 -3.99
N ASP A 92 13.65 -4.69 -4.16
CA ASP A 92 13.78 -5.84 -3.24
C ASP A 92 14.31 -5.41 -1.86
N LYS A 93 15.19 -4.42 -1.83
CA LYS A 93 15.65 -3.82 -0.56
C LYS A 93 14.53 -3.10 0.17
N LEU A 94 13.65 -2.41 -0.57
CA LEU A 94 12.48 -1.75 -0.02
C LEU A 94 11.49 -2.77 0.57
N ILE A 95 11.24 -3.88 -0.12
CA ILE A 95 10.44 -5.00 0.40
C ILE A 95 11.09 -5.64 1.63
N SER A 96 12.41 -5.83 1.61
CA SER A 96 13.15 -6.36 2.77
C SER A 96 13.02 -5.44 3.98
N LEU A 97 13.07 -4.13 3.78
CA LEU A 97 12.86 -3.15 4.84
C LEU A 97 11.42 -3.18 5.35
N LEU A 98 10.43 -3.34 4.47
CA LEU A 98 9.03 -3.47 4.85
C LEU A 98 8.80 -4.73 5.71
N LEU A 99 9.32 -5.88 5.29
CA LEU A 99 9.30 -7.11 6.09
C LEU A 99 9.97 -6.90 7.45
N TRP A 100 11.11 -6.23 7.47
CA TRP A 100 11.81 -5.90 8.69
C TRP A 100 10.94 -5.07 9.65
N THR A 101 10.11 -4.13 9.17
CA THR A 101 9.20 -3.37 10.05
C THR A 101 8.18 -4.26 10.76
N ARG A 102 7.61 -5.24 10.05
CA ARG A 102 6.66 -6.21 10.64
C ARG A 102 7.33 -7.09 11.69
N GLU A 103 8.51 -7.63 11.38
CA GLU A 103 9.25 -8.47 12.33
C GLU A 103 9.76 -7.68 13.53
N TYR A 104 10.18 -6.43 13.32
CA TYR A 104 10.59 -5.52 14.38
C TYR A 104 9.43 -5.23 15.33
N ASP A 105 8.25 -4.86 14.83
CA ASP A 105 7.06 -4.61 15.66
C ASP A 105 6.72 -5.82 16.55
N ARG A 106 6.66 -7.00 15.93
CA ARG A 106 6.40 -8.26 16.65
C ARG A 106 7.44 -8.52 17.74
N LEU A 107 8.73 -8.39 17.40
CA LEU A 107 9.82 -8.60 18.35
C LEU A 107 9.76 -7.59 19.50
N TYR A 108 9.51 -6.32 19.17
CA TYR A 108 9.46 -5.21 20.11
C TYR A 108 8.34 -5.41 21.14
N LYS A 109 7.11 -5.68 20.67
CA LYS A 109 5.96 -5.98 21.53
C LYS A 109 6.21 -7.17 22.46
N ARG A 110 6.83 -8.23 21.94
CA ARG A 110 7.20 -9.43 22.73
C ARG A 110 8.22 -9.11 23.82
N ILE A 111 9.28 -8.37 23.51
CA ILE A 111 10.33 -8.02 24.49
C ILE A 111 9.78 -7.13 25.61
N HIS A 112 8.80 -6.28 25.32
CA HIS A 112 8.22 -5.36 26.29
C HIS A 112 6.89 -5.81 26.90
N GLY A 113 6.49 -7.06 26.68
CA GLY A 113 5.27 -7.62 27.30
C GLY A 113 3.99 -6.92 26.86
N ILE A 114 3.96 -6.37 25.64
CA ILE A 114 2.80 -5.69 25.03
C ILE A 114 1.91 -6.73 24.29
N GLU A 115 2.15 -8.03 24.50
CA GLU A 115 1.34 -9.12 23.95
C GLU A 115 -0.07 -9.07 24.54
N GLY A 116 -1.09 -8.84 23.70
CA GLY A 116 -2.50 -8.73 24.11
C GLY A 116 -3.24 -7.51 23.54
N VAL A 117 -2.55 -6.57 22.89
CA VAL A 117 -3.21 -5.51 22.12
C VAL A 117 -3.74 -6.12 20.81
N GLU A 118 -5.06 -6.05 20.61
CA GLU A 118 -5.83 -6.73 19.53
C GLU A 118 -5.42 -6.39 18.10
N ASN A 119 -4.47 -5.46 17.92
CA ASN A 119 -4.13 -4.85 16.64
C ASN A 119 -2.71 -5.25 16.21
N GLY A 120 -2.63 -6.15 15.22
CA GLY A 120 -1.40 -6.57 14.56
C GLY A 120 -0.79 -5.46 13.72
N TRP A 121 0.46 -5.65 13.26
CA TRP A 121 1.15 -4.68 12.40
C TRP A 121 0.34 -4.30 11.14
N GLU A 122 -0.46 -5.23 10.62
CA GLU A 122 -1.35 -5.02 9.47
C GLU A 122 -2.42 -3.95 9.73
N SER A 123 -2.78 -3.68 10.99
CA SER A 123 -3.75 -2.64 11.34
C SER A 123 -3.16 -1.23 11.32
N TYR A 124 -1.87 -1.07 11.00
CA TYR A 124 -1.20 0.23 10.92
C TYR A 124 -1.52 1.01 9.64
N GLY A 125 -2.43 0.52 8.81
CA GLY A 125 -2.99 1.29 7.68
C GLY A 125 -2.19 1.21 6.39
N LEU A 126 -1.16 0.37 6.29
CA LEU A 126 -0.40 0.17 5.04
C LEU A 126 -1.32 -0.25 3.88
N GLY A 127 -2.28 -1.12 4.15
CA GLY A 127 -3.26 -1.58 3.15
C GLY A 127 -4.06 -0.43 2.55
N ASP A 128 -4.53 0.48 3.39
CA ASP A 128 -5.32 1.64 2.99
C ASP A 128 -4.48 2.63 2.18
N VAL A 129 -3.25 2.91 2.63
CA VAL A 129 -2.31 3.78 1.91
C VAL A 129 -1.97 3.21 0.54
N LEU A 130 -1.75 1.89 0.44
CA LEU A 130 -1.45 1.26 -0.84
C LEU A 130 -2.66 1.30 -1.79
N LYS A 131 -3.86 1.02 -1.29
CA LYS A 131 -5.12 1.14 -2.07
C LYS A 131 -5.31 2.55 -2.60
N ALA A 132 -5.17 3.57 -1.75
CA ALA A 132 -5.27 4.98 -2.14
C ALA A 132 -4.20 5.37 -3.18
N SER A 133 -2.97 4.88 -3.02
CA SER A 133 -1.88 5.11 -3.99
C SER A 133 -2.23 4.53 -5.38
N TRP A 134 -2.83 3.34 -5.41
CA TRP A 134 -3.31 2.73 -6.64
C TRP A 134 -4.45 3.52 -7.29
N GLU A 135 -5.45 3.93 -6.53
CA GLU A 135 -6.55 4.77 -7.03
C GLU A 135 -6.01 6.06 -7.67
N GLN A 136 -5.04 6.71 -7.02
CA GLN A 136 -4.38 7.90 -7.54
C GLN A 136 -3.60 7.61 -8.84
N VAL A 137 -2.77 6.57 -8.85
CA VAL A 137 -1.90 6.25 -9.99
C VAL A 137 -2.69 5.77 -11.21
N VAL A 138 -3.82 5.11 -11.00
CA VAL A 138 -4.75 4.75 -12.09
C VAL A 138 -5.46 5.99 -12.64
N ALA A 139 -5.81 6.96 -11.79
CA ALA A 139 -6.53 8.15 -12.21
C ALA A 139 -5.64 9.19 -12.92
N THR A 140 -4.42 9.41 -12.42
CA THR A 140 -3.55 10.52 -12.87
C THR A 140 -2.09 10.15 -13.10
N GLY A 141 -1.70 8.92 -12.79
CA GLY A 141 -0.30 8.48 -12.89
C GLY A 141 0.12 8.07 -14.30
N THR A 142 1.42 7.90 -14.48
CA THR A 142 2.02 7.39 -15.71
C THR A 142 2.00 5.85 -15.76
N PRO A 143 2.09 5.24 -16.96
CA PRO A 143 2.23 3.78 -17.08
C PRO A 143 3.50 3.23 -16.41
N GLU A 144 4.53 4.05 -16.27
CA GLU A 144 5.76 3.68 -15.55
C GLU A 144 5.50 3.59 -14.05
N GLU A 145 4.88 4.61 -13.44
CA GLU A 145 4.50 4.57 -12.03
C GLU A 145 3.55 3.40 -11.71
N GLN A 146 2.63 3.07 -12.62
CA GLN A 146 1.75 1.91 -12.51
C GLN A 146 2.54 0.60 -12.43
N ARG A 147 3.53 0.40 -13.31
CA ARG A 147 4.38 -0.80 -13.32
C ARG A 147 5.29 -0.87 -12.09
N ASN A 148 5.89 0.26 -11.71
CA ASN A 148 6.77 0.35 -10.55
C ASN A 148 6.01 0.01 -9.26
N LEU A 149 4.80 0.57 -9.10
CA LEU A 149 3.92 0.25 -7.98
C LEU A 149 3.41 -1.20 -8.04
N ALA A 150 3.18 -1.77 -9.24
CA ALA A 150 2.87 -3.19 -9.41
C ALA A 150 4.01 -4.07 -8.91
N SER A 151 5.27 -3.76 -9.25
CA SER A 151 6.44 -4.54 -8.80
C SER A 151 6.50 -4.58 -7.28
N PHE A 152 6.40 -3.43 -6.62
CA PHE A 152 6.38 -3.36 -5.16
C PHE A 152 5.19 -4.09 -4.54
N SER A 153 3.97 -3.79 -4.99
CA SER A 153 2.75 -4.32 -4.39
C SER A 153 2.63 -5.85 -4.56
N SER A 154 3.01 -6.37 -5.72
CA SER A 154 3.00 -7.80 -6.01
C SER A 154 4.05 -8.56 -5.22
N LYS A 155 5.25 -8.00 -5.04
CA LYS A 155 6.28 -8.56 -4.15
C LYS A 155 5.84 -8.51 -2.69
N ALA A 156 5.18 -7.44 -2.24
CA ALA A 156 4.62 -7.38 -0.89
C ALA A 156 3.55 -8.47 -0.68
N LEU A 157 2.65 -8.65 -1.64
CA LEU A 157 1.65 -9.71 -1.61
C LEU A 157 2.29 -11.10 -1.59
N SER A 158 3.34 -11.33 -2.39
CA SER A 158 3.99 -12.64 -2.52
C SER A 158 4.62 -13.10 -1.21
N VAL A 159 5.16 -12.17 -0.42
CA VAL A 159 5.73 -12.43 0.91
C VAL A 159 4.71 -12.33 2.05
N GLY A 160 3.43 -12.14 1.71
CA GLY A 160 2.31 -12.19 2.66
C GLY A 160 2.09 -10.91 3.46
N ILE A 161 2.53 -9.75 2.97
CA ILE A 161 2.23 -8.44 3.59
C ILE A 161 0.82 -8.02 3.22
N CYS A 162 -0.01 -7.72 4.24
CA CYS A 162 -1.37 -7.20 4.08
C CYS A 162 -2.19 -7.99 3.03
N ARG A 163 -2.20 -9.32 3.14
CA ARG A 163 -2.74 -10.26 2.12
C ARG A 163 -4.16 -9.93 1.66
N ASP A 164 -4.99 -9.42 2.57
CA ASP A 164 -6.38 -9.12 2.25
C ASP A 164 -6.52 -7.83 1.45
N SER A 165 -6.07 -6.71 1.98
CA SER A 165 -6.15 -5.42 1.30
C SER A 165 -5.34 -5.39 0.00
N VAL A 166 -4.09 -5.85 0.03
CA VAL A 166 -3.21 -5.85 -1.16
C VAL A 166 -3.74 -6.84 -2.20
N GLY A 167 -4.26 -7.98 -1.75
CA GLY A 167 -4.90 -8.95 -2.63
C GLY A 167 -6.12 -8.38 -3.32
N GLN A 168 -7.00 -7.69 -2.59
CA GLN A 168 -8.17 -7.03 -3.17
C GLN A 168 -7.79 -5.96 -4.19
N THR A 169 -6.74 -5.17 -3.92
CA THR A 169 -6.22 -4.20 -4.90
C THR A 169 -5.71 -4.87 -6.17
N ALA A 170 -4.99 -6.00 -6.04
CA ALA A 170 -4.52 -6.77 -7.19
C ALA A 170 -5.70 -7.29 -8.04
N LEU A 171 -6.71 -7.86 -7.39
CA LEU A 171 -7.91 -8.35 -8.05
C LEU A 171 -8.68 -7.21 -8.74
N TRP A 172 -8.73 -6.03 -8.13
CA TRP A 172 -9.43 -4.88 -8.69
C TRP A 172 -8.73 -4.44 -9.96
N LEU A 173 -7.40 -4.31 -9.91
CA LEU A 173 -6.58 -3.95 -11.07
C LEU A 173 -6.76 -4.97 -12.21
N LEU A 174 -6.72 -6.27 -11.91
CA LEU A 174 -6.92 -7.32 -12.92
C LEU A 174 -8.29 -7.23 -13.59
N ARG A 175 -9.35 -6.97 -12.81
CA ARG A 175 -10.69 -6.72 -13.35
C ARG A 175 -10.71 -5.50 -14.26
N GLU A 176 -10.12 -4.39 -13.82
CA GLU A 176 -10.07 -3.15 -14.60
C GLU A 176 -9.24 -3.28 -15.88
N ALA A 177 -8.20 -4.12 -15.87
CA ALA A 177 -7.34 -4.36 -17.04
C ALA A 177 -7.95 -5.37 -18.04
N LEU A 178 -8.58 -6.44 -17.55
CA LEU A 178 -8.97 -7.60 -18.38
C LEU A 178 -10.46 -7.68 -18.71
N GLU A 179 -11.31 -6.98 -17.97
CA GLU A 179 -12.77 -7.15 -18.07
C GLU A 179 -13.53 -5.86 -18.35
N THR A 180 -12.80 -4.81 -18.71
CA THR A 180 -13.36 -3.55 -19.16
C THR A 180 -13.64 -3.58 -20.67
N SER A 181 -14.71 -2.93 -21.12
CA SER A 181 -14.95 -2.67 -22.55
C SER A 181 -14.18 -1.45 -23.07
N ASP A 182 -13.52 -0.70 -22.19
CA ASP A 182 -12.69 0.45 -22.53
C ASP A 182 -11.29 -0.03 -22.89
N GLU A 183 -11.01 -0.08 -24.20
CA GLU A 183 -9.71 -0.53 -24.72
C GLU A 183 -8.55 0.33 -24.23
N GLU A 184 -8.71 1.66 -24.13
CA GLU A 184 -7.64 2.56 -23.68
C GLU A 184 -7.27 2.28 -22.21
N ARG A 185 -8.29 2.09 -21.36
CA ARG A 185 -8.11 1.66 -19.97
C ARG A 185 -7.46 0.28 -19.87
N SER A 186 -7.87 -0.67 -20.71
CA SER A 186 -7.27 -2.01 -20.75
C SER A 186 -5.79 -1.94 -21.12
N PHE A 187 -5.44 -1.26 -22.23
CA PHE A 187 -4.07 -1.14 -22.71
C PHE A 187 -3.15 -0.39 -21.74
N SER A 188 -3.66 0.63 -21.05
CA SER A 188 -2.87 1.36 -20.04
C SER A 188 -2.54 0.51 -18.82
N LEU A 189 -3.48 -0.30 -18.31
CA LEU A 189 -3.30 -1.09 -17.08
C LEU A 189 -2.66 -2.46 -17.31
N LEU A 190 -2.72 -3.00 -18.54
CA LEU A 190 -2.21 -4.33 -18.88
C LEU A 190 -0.75 -4.56 -18.47
N PRO A 191 0.20 -3.62 -18.65
CA PRO A 191 1.58 -3.82 -18.20
C PRO A 191 1.69 -4.02 -16.68
N ALA A 192 0.92 -3.29 -15.88
CA ALA A 192 0.89 -3.48 -14.43
C ALA A 192 0.27 -4.83 -14.05
N ALA A 193 -0.80 -5.25 -14.75
CA ALA A 193 -1.42 -6.57 -14.56
C ALA A 193 -0.44 -7.72 -14.84
N ILE A 194 0.41 -7.61 -15.87
CA ILE A 194 1.46 -8.59 -16.17
C ILE A 194 2.42 -8.72 -14.99
N VAL A 195 2.92 -7.60 -14.45
CA VAL A 195 3.84 -7.60 -13.30
C VAL A 195 3.21 -8.28 -12.07
N TRP A 196 1.93 -8.05 -11.82
CA TRP A 196 1.20 -8.75 -10.74
C TRP A 196 1.17 -10.26 -10.94
N ILE A 197 0.89 -10.72 -12.16
CA ILE A 197 0.86 -12.14 -12.49
C ILE A 197 2.27 -12.73 -12.31
N GLU A 198 3.30 -12.10 -12.86
CA GLU A 198 4.68 -12.60 -12.80
C GLU A 198 5.19 -12.76 -11.35
N ASN A 199 4.95 -11.76 -10.50
CA ASN A 199 5.51 -11.74 -9.14
C ASN A 199 4.63 -12.43 -8.09
N ALA A 200 3.31 -12.51 -8.32
CA ALA A 200 2.35 -12.96 -7.31
C ALA A 200 1.35 -14.02 -7.81
N TYR A 201 1.64 -14.74 -8.92
CA TYR A 201 0.75 -15.77 -9.46
C TYR A 201 0.27 -16.78 -8.42
N HIS A 202 1.14 -17.22 -7.50
CA HIS A 202 0.77 -18.21 -6.48
C HIS A 202 -0.25 -17.64 -5.48
N SER A 203 -0.10 -16.37 -5.09
CA SER A 203 -1.05 -15.69 -4.22
C SER A 203 -2.38 -15.44 -4.93
N LEU A 204 -2.33 -15.03 -6.20
CA LEU A 204 -3.52 -14.82 -7.02
C LEU A 204 -4.29 -16.13 -7.25
N LEU A 205 -3.59 -17.22 -7.58
CA LEU A 205 -4.17 -18.55 -7.74
C LEU A 205 -4.78 -19.06 -6.43
N ALA A 206 -4.11 -18.83 -5.30
CA ALA A 206 -4.66 -19.15 -4.00
C ALA A 206 -5.98 -18.39 -3.74
N PHE A 207 -6.07 -17.13 -4.16
CA PHE A 207 -7.32 -16.36 -4.08
C PHE A 207 -8.43 -16.92 -4.97
N SER A 208 -8.12 -17.39 -6.18
CA SER A 208 -9.08 -18.12 -7.03
C SER A 208 -9.58 -19.40 -6.37
N ALA A 209 -8.69 -20.14 -5.70
CA ALA A 209 -9.00 -21.42 -5.07
C ALA A 209 -9.88 -21.29 -3.81
N ILE A 210 -9.73 -20.19 -3.07
CA ILE A 210 -10.55 -19.90 -1.87
C ILE A 210 -11.78 -19.04 -2.18
N GLU A 211 -12.07 -18.81 -3.47
CA GLU A 211 -13.21 -18.00 -3.94
C GLU A 211 -13.24 -16.60 -3.30
N LYS A 212 -12.06 -15.96 -3.19
CA LYS A 212 -11.94 -14.67 -2.51
C LYS A 212 -12.88 -13.65 -3.16
N SER A 213 -13.70 -13.02 -2.33
CA SER A 213 -14.74 -12.09 -2.76
C SER A 213 -14.56 -10.72 -2.13
N TYR A 214 -15.02 -9.69 -2.83
CA TYR A 214 -15.13 -8.33 -2.28
C TYR A 214 -16.27 -8.17 -1.28
N LYS A 215 -17.14 -9.19 -1.15
CA LYS A 215 -18.24 -9.18 -0.18
C LYS A 215 -17.76 -9.10 1.28
N ASP A 216 -16.52 -9.50 1.52
CA ASP A 216 -15.92 -9.51 2.87
C ASP A 216 -15.20 -8.20 3.21
N ASP A 217 -15.15 -7.21 2.29
CA ASP A 217 -14.57 -5.89 2.54
C ASP A 217 -15.67 -4.83 2.81
N PRO A 218 -15.74 -4.28 4.04
CA PRO A 218 -16.67 -3.20 4.39
C PRO A 218 -16.43 -1.91 3.58
N GLN A 219 -15.24 -1.75 2.99
CA GLN A 219 -14.83 -0.61 2.17
C GLN A 219 -14.73 -0.96 0.68
N ALA A 220 -15.31 -2.09 0.25
CA ALA A 220 -15.35 -2.45 -1.16
C ALA A 220 -16.02 -1.33 -1.95
N VAL A 221 -15.33 -0.81 -2.97
CA VAL A 221 -15.90 0.16 -3.91
C VAL A 221 -17.18 -0.43 -4.50
N ALA A 222 -18.28 0.32 -4.42
CA ALA A 222 -19.58 -0.12 -4.93
C ALA A 222 -19.44 -0.60 -6.38
N GLY A 223 -19.79 -1.87 -6.64
CA GLY A 223 -19.66 -2.50 -7.96
C GLY A 223 -18.48 -3.46 -8.12
N LEU A 224 -17.59 -3.60 -7.14
CA LEU A 224 -16.54 -4.64 -7.15
C LEU A 224 -17.08 -6.06 -6.92
N SER A 225 -18.24 -6.17 -6.29
CA SER A 225 -18.90 -7.45 -6.06
C SER A 225 -19.39 -8.11 -7.35
N SER A 226 -19.54 -7.36 -8.46
CA SER A 226 -19.97 -7.90 -9.75
C SER A 226 -18.80 -8.07 -10.74
N PRO A 227 -18.88 -9.05 -11.65
CA PRO A 227 -17.93 -9.20 -12.74
C PRO A 227 -17.75 -7.92 -13.58
N GLY A 228 -16.62 -7.75 -14.27
CA GLY A 228 -16.44 -6.63 -15.21
C GLY A 228 -17.36 -6.73 -16.42
N ALA A 229 -17.47 -5.64 -17.19
CA ALA A 229 -18.40 -5.53 -18.31
C ALA A 229 -18.26 -6.64 -19.37
N LEU A 230 -17.03 -7.02 -19.71
CA LEU A 230 -16.78 -8.11 -20.67
C LEU A 230 -17.17 -9.48 -20.11
N ALA A 231 -16.87 -9.73 -18.83
CA ALA A 231 -17.27 -10.98 -18.17
C ALA A 231 -18.79 -11.11 -18.08
N GLN A 232 -19.49 -10.01 -17.75
CA GLN A 232 -20.95 -9.96 -17.78
C GLN A 232 -21.51 -10.20 -19.19
N ALA A 233 -20.92 -9.58 -20.22
CA ALA A 233 -21.32 -9.80 -21.60
C ALA A 233 -21.13 -11.25 -22.07
N ALA A 234 -20.17 -11.98 -21.48
CA ALA A 234 -19.96 -13.40 -21.70
C ALA A 234 -20.87 -14.32 -20.86
N GLY A 235 -21.78 -13.77 -20.07
CA GLY A 235 -22.71 -14.54 -19.22
C GLY A 235 -22.08 -15.07 -17.93
N VAL A 236 -20.98 -14.47 -17.46
CA VAL A 236 -20.38 -14.80 -16.17
C VAL A 236 -21.09 -14.01 -15.07
N ASP A 237 -21.81 -14.73 -14.20
CA ASP A 237 -22.56 -14.17 -13.06
C ASP A 237 -21.88 -14.42 -11.71
N ASP A 238 -20.84 -15.26 -11.67
CA ASP A 238 -20.14 -15.63 -10.43
C ASP A 238 -19.41 -14.42 -9.82
N HIS A 239 -19.69 -14.16 -8.53
CA HIS A 239 -19.09 -13.05 -7.80
C HIS A 239 -17.71 -13.40 -7.26
N GLY A 240 -16.76 -12.46 -7.33
CA GLY A 240 -15.40 -12.65 -6.80
C GLY A 240 -14.46 -13.35 -7.79
N PHE A 241 -13.35 -13.85 -7.26
CA PHE A 241 -12.31 -14.51 -8.05
C PHE A 241 -12.44 -16.01 -7.86
N THR A 242 -12.93 -16.72 -8.87
CA THR A 242 -13.22 -18.16 -8.82
C THR A 242 -12.47 -18.87 -9.94
N MET A 243 -12.24 -20.18 -9.79
CA MET A 243 -11.62 -21.00 -10.84
C MET A 243 -12.46 -21.16 -12.11
N LYS A 244 -13.75 -20.80 -12.07
CA LYS A 244 -14.66 -20.90 -13.23
C LYS A 244 -14.49 -19.75 -14.23
N ARG A 245 -13.78 -18.70 -13.81
CA ARG A 245 -13.55 -17.45 -14.50
C ARG A 245 -12.13 -17.42 -15.05
#